data_AF-A0A520J6T1-F1
#
_entry.id   AF-A0A520J6T1-F1
#
_cell.length_a   1.000
_cell.length_b   1.000
_cell.length_c   1.000
_cell.angle_alpha   90.00
_cell.angle_beta   90.00
_cell.angle_gamma   90.00
#
_symmetry.space_group_name_H-M   'P 1'
#
loop_
_entity.id
_entity.type
_entity.pdbx_description
1 polymer ?
#
loop_
_entity_poly.entity_id
_entity_poly.type
_entity_poly.pdbx_seq_one_letter_code
_entity_poly.pdbx_strand_id
1 'polypeptide(L)'
;MESDIIRAYNAYRQKLTECTATIKSRVKAVSSLRELKEKLGLTANMYYQRLNYPQNIPIEEIKALAELLKDDSLIQLFEDAHKLGHQMTVVIDDNIKRADITVTFLCKKLGIDTSNFYRKQKDPRLWGQAEVEKMTQVVETILSL
;
A
#
# COMPACT_ATOMS: atom_id res chain seq x y z
N MET A 1 -21.02 -10.96 -8.49
CA MET A 1 -20.76 -9.74 -7.69
C MET A 1 -19.28 -9.77 -7.34
N GLU A 2 -18.53 -8.70 -7.59
CA GLU A 2 -17.09 -8.66 -7.26
C GLU A 2 -16.91 -8.60 -5.74
N SER A 3 -16.01 -9.42 -5.19
CA SER A 3 -15.70 -9.49 -3.76
C SER A 3 -15.33 -8.13 -3.17
N ASP A 4 -15.78 -7.86 -1.94
CA ASP A 4 -15.41 -6.63 -1.22
C ASP A 4 -13.90 -6.57 -0.95
N ILE A 5 -13.26 -7.71 -0.64
CA ILE A 5 -11.80 -7.80 -0.43
C ILE A 5 -11.06 -7.44 -1.74
N ILE A 6 -11.48 -8.01 -2.87
CA ILE A 6 -10.85 -7.75 -4.17
C ILE A 6 -11.06 -6.30 -4.60
N ARG A 7 -12.26 -5.76 -4.42
CA ARG A 7 -12.56 -4.36 -4.74
C ARG A 7 -11.68 -3.40 -3.94
N ALA A 8 -11.55 -3.64 -2.63
CA ALA A 8 -10.70 -2.82 -1.77
C ALA A 8 -9.21 -2.93 -2.15
N TYR A 9 -8.74 -4.14 -2.45
CA TYR A 9 -7.37 -4.37 -2.92
C TYR A 9 -7.10 -3.66 -4.25
N ASN A 10 -7.99 -3.78 -5.24
CA ASN A 10 -7.84 -3.15 -6.54
C ASN A 10 -7.82 -1.62 -6.43
N ALA A 11 -8.74 -1.04 -5.65
CA ALA A 11 -8.77 0.41 -5.39
C ALA A 11 -7.45 0.90 -4.76
N TYR A 12 -6.96 0.18 -3.74
CA TYR A 12 -5.69 0.47 -3.11
C TYR A 12 -4.51 0.37 -4.10
N ARG A 13 -4.41 -0.73 -4.86
CA ARG A 13 -3.33 -0.96 -5.83
C ARG A 13 -3.32 0.08 -6.94
N GLN A 14 -4.48 0.46 -7.44
CA GLN A 14 -4.62 1.51 -8.45
C GLN A 14 -4.11 2.85 -7.90
N LYS A 15 -4.56 3.25 -6.72
CA LYS A 15 -4.15 4.53 -6.12
C LYS A 15 -2.66 4.56 -5.77
N LEU A 16 -2.12 3.43 -5.29
CA LEU A 16 -0.69 3.29 -5.02
C LEU A 16 0.14 3.42 -6.31
N THR A 17 -0.35 2.84 -7.41
CA THR A 17 0.31 2.92 -8.73
C THR A 17 0.28 4.35 -9.27
N GLU A 18 -0.87 5.03 -9.17
CA GLU A 18 -1.03 6.44 -9.52
C GLU A 18 -0.05 7.32 -8.72
N CYS A 19 -0.06 7.19 -7.39
CA CYS A 19 0.86 7.90 -6.49
C CYS A 19 2.32 7.69 -6.89
N THR A 20 2.69 6.44 -7.15
CA THR A 20 4.04 6.05 -7.54
C THR A 20 4.46 6.67 -8.87
N ALA A 21 3.58 6.64 -9.87
CA ALA A 21 3.84 7.21 -11.18
C ALA A 21 3.96 8.74 -11.12
N THR A 22 3.08 9.40 -10.36
CA THR A 22 3.10 10.85 -10.19
C THR A 22 4.37 11.32 -9.50
N ILE A 23 4.79 10.69 -8.39
CA ILE A 23 6.05 11.03 -7.71
C ILE A 23 7.24 10.89 -8.68
N LYS A 24 7.32 9.76 -9.40
CA LYS A 24 8.40 9.54 -10.39
C LYS A 24 8.41 10.61 -11.49
N SER A 25 7.23 10.97 -12.00
CA SER A 25 7.10 11.97 -13.06
C SER A 25 7.52 13.36 -12.58
N ARG A 26 7.02 13.78 -11.41
CA ARG A 26 7.32 15.10 -10.83
C ARG A 26 8.80 15.26 -10.48
N VAL A 27 9.40 14.26 -9.86
CA VAL A 27 10.84 14.29 -9.53
C VAL A 27 11.70 14.36 -10.79
N LYS A 28 11.33 13.66 -11.87
CA LYS A 28 12.04 13.75 -13.16
C LYS A 28 11.94 15.14 -13.79
N ALA A 29 10.79 15.81 -13.65
CA ALA A 29 10.56 17.13 -14.26
C ALA A 29 11.40 18.25 -13.64
N VAL A 30 11.76 18.15 -12.35
CA VAL A 30 12.43 19.24 -11.62
C VAL A 30 13.96 19.27 -11.79
N SER A 31 14.55 18.35 -12.56
CA SER A 31 15.95 18.38 -13.05
C SER A 31 17.08 18.40 -11.99
N SER A 32 16.77 18.71 -10.74
CA SER A 32 17.73 18.98 -9.68
C SER A 32 17.67 17.90 -8.61
N LEU A 33 18.15 16.73 -9.03
CA LEU A 33 18.41 15.55 -8.21
C LEU A 33 19.28 15.88 -6.97
N ARG A 34 20.10 16.92 -7.10
CA ARG A 34 21.00 17.44 -6.07
C ARG A 34 20.24 18.20 -4.98
N GLU A 35 19.38 19.14 -5.33
CA GLU A 35 18.61 19.91 -4.34
C GLU A 35 17.67 19.00 -3.53
N LEU A 36 17.10 17.97 -4.17
CA LEU A 36 16.27 17.01 -3.46
C LEU A 36 17.06 16.21 -2.41
N LYS A 37 18.26 15.77 -2.76
CA LYS A 37 19.14 15.02 -1.85
C LYS A 37 19.66 15.90 -0.72
N GLU A 38 20.03 17.14 -1.03
CA GLU A 38 20.52 18.10 -0.05
C GLU A 38 19.41 18.50 0.93
N LYS A 39 18.19 18.78 0.48
CA LYS A 39 17.08 19.15 1.37
C LYS A 39 16.53 17.99 2.19
N LEU A 40 16.50 16.77 1.64
CA LEU A 40 16.01 15.57 2.34
C LEU A 40 17.09 14.87 3.18
N GLY A 41 18.35 15.30 3.11
CA GLY A 41 19.47 14.64 3.81
C GLY A 41 19.72 13.19 3.36
N LEU A 42 19.37 12.85 2.12
CA LEU A 42 19.41 11.48 1.62
C LEU A 42 20.75 11.13 0.98
N THR A 43 21.24 9.92 1.28
CA THR A 43 22.34 9.34 0.49
C THR A 43 21.89 9.04 -0.95
N ALA A 44 22.84 8.87 -1.87
CA ALA A 44 22.52 8.48 -3.26
C ALA A 44 21.70 7.19 -3.32
N ASN A 45 22.06 6.18 -2.52
CA ASN A 45 21.37 4.90 -2.50
C ASN A 45 19.92 5.05 -2.01
N MET A 46 19.71 5.79 -0.91
CA MET A 46 18.36 6.06 -0.39
C MET A 46 17.51 6.79 -1.44
N TYR A 47 18.07 7.80 -2.10
CA TYR A 47 17.38 8.51 -3.17
C TYR A 47 16.91 7.57 -4.29
N TYR A 48 17.79 6.70 -4.80
CA TYR A 48 17.41 5.76 -5.87
C TYR A 48 16.40 4.71 -5.38
N GLN A 49 16.49 4.26 -4.13
CA GLN A 49 15.49 3.37 -3.54
C GLN A 49 14.12 4.04 -3.46
N ARG A 50 14.06 5.29 -3.02
CA ARG A 50 12.83 6.09 -2.94
C ARG A 50 12.22 6.32 -4.33
N LEU A 51 13.06 6.57 -5.34
CA LEU A 51 12.61 6.68 -6.72
C LEU A 51 12.11 5.37 -7.30
N ASN A 52 12.77 4.24 -7.01
CA ASN A 52 12.37 2.94 -7.55
C ASN A 52 11.11 2.42 -6.86
N TYR A 53 10.97 2.72 -5.56
CA TYR A 53 9.86 2.33 -4.70
C TYR A 53 9.22 3.53 -3.96
N PRO A 54 8.57 4.47 -4.67
CA PRO A 54 7.89 5.64 -4.08
C PRO A 54 6.86 5.32 -3.01
N GLN A 55 6.22 4.15 -3.11
CA GLN A 55 5.32 3.64 -2.08
C GLN A 55 5.98 3.44 -0.71
N ASN A 56 7.31 3.40 -0.63
CA ASN A 56 8.06 3.18 0.60
C ASN A 56 8.51 4.48 1.28
N ILE A 57 8.28 5.64 0.65
CA ILE A 57 8.70 6.94 1.14
C ILE A 57 7.89 7.31 2.41
N PRO A 58 8.53 7.68 3.54
CA PRO A 58 7.86 8.23 4.70
C PRO A 58 7.08 9.50 4.36
N ILE A 59 5.95 9.71 5.02
CA ILE A 59 5.12 10.90 4.80
C ILE A 59 5.90 12.20 4.98
N GLU A 60 6.85 12.25 5.90
CA GLU A 60 7.71 13.43 6.12
C GLU A 60 8.61 13.74 4.91
N GLU A 61 9.12 12.71 4.25
CA GLU A 61 9.89 12.87 3.02
C GLU A 61 8.98 13.27 1.85
N ILE A 62 7.71 12.82 1.83
CA ILE A 62 6.71 13.27 0.85
C ILE A 62 6.35 14.73 1.04
N LYS A 63 6.17 15.21 2.27
CA LYS A 63 5.89 16.63 2.54
C LYS A 63 7.04 17.52 2.09
N ALA A 64 8.27 17.16 2.45
CA ALA A 64 9.44 17.92 2.04
C ALA A 64 9.65 17.88 0.50
N LEU A 65 9.30 16.78 -0.15
CA LEU A 65 9.24 16.66 -1.60
C LEU A 65 8.16 17.58 -2.20
N ALA A 66 6.95 17.58 -1.66
CA ALA A 66 5.86 18.44 -2.11
C ALA A 66 6.22 19.93 -2.02
N GLU A 67 6.86 20.35 -0.92
CA GLU A 67 7.36 21.72 -0.76
C GLU A 67 8.41 22.11 -1.82
N LEU A 68 9.36 21.19 -2.12
CA LEU A 68 10.38 21.42 -3.16
C LEU A 68 9.75 21.61 -4.53
N LEU A 69 8.77 20.76 -4.83
CA LEU A 69 8.08 20.74 -6.11
C LEU A 69 6.99 21.82 -6.21
N LYS A 70 6.68 22.51 -5.10
CA LYS A 70 5.52 23.41 -4.96
C LYS A 70 4.22 22.72 -5.42
N ASP A 71 4.03 21.47 -4.98
CA ASP A 71 2.92 20.61 -5.39
C ASP A 71 2.27 19.93 -4.17
N ASP A 72 1.37 20.66 -3.51
CA ASP A 72 0.62 20.16 -2.34
C ASP A 72 -0.29 18.96 -2.69
N SER A 73 -0.63 18.78 -3.97
CA SER A 73 -1.46 17.65 -4.42
C SER A 73 -0.77 16.30 -4.23
N LEU A 74 0.56 16.27 -4.16
CA LEU A 74 1.33 15.07 -3.85
C LEU A 74 1.06 14.54 -2.44
N ILE A 75 0.88 15.42 -1.46
CA ILE A 75 0.57 15.04 -0.08
C ILE A 75 -0.79 14.35 -0.06
N GLN A 76 -1.80 14.99 -0.67
CA GLN A 76 -3.16 14.42 -0.74
C GLN A 76 -3.17 13.06 -1.46
N LEU A 77 -2.49 12.95 -2.60
CA LEU A 77 -2.40 11.71 -3.36
C LEU A 77 -1.79 10.56 -2.55
N PHE A 78 -0.76 10.86 -1.77
CA PHE A 78 -0.10 9.89 -0.91
C PHE A 78 -0.97 9.49 0.28
N GLU A 79 -1.59 10.47 0.95
CA GLU A 79 -2.52 10.22 2.07
C GLU A 79 -3.73 9.39 1.63
N ASP A 80 -4.28 9.66 0.45
CA ASP A 80 -5.39 8.87 -0.13
C ASP A 80 -4.99 7.40 -0.35
N ALA A 81 -3.79 7.16 -0.88
CA ALA A 81 -3.28 5.80 -1.07
C ALA A 81 -3.12 5.06 0.27
N HIS A 82 -2.61 5.75 1.29
CA HIS A 82 -2.47 5.20 2.64
C HIS A 82 -3.83 4.92 3.30
N LYS A 83 -4.81 5.81 3.12
CA LYS A 83 -6.18 5.65 3.60
C LYS A 83 -6.85 4.42 2.98
N LEU A 84 -6.72 4.24 1.66
CA LEU A 84 -7.24 3.04 0.98
C LEU A 84 -6.54 1.76 1.47
N GLY A 85 -5.24 1.81 1.74
CA GLY A 85 -4.51 0.69 2.33
C GLY A 85 -5.08 0.28 3.70
N HIS A 86 -5.37 1.26 4.57
CA HIS A 86 -6.01 1.00 5.86
C HIS A 86 -7.47 0.51 5.71
N GLN A 87 -8.22 1.05 4.77
CA GLN A 87 -9.57 0.57 4.48
C GLN A 87 -9.57 -0.88 4.00
N MET A 88 -8.60 -1.27 3.17
CA MET A 88 -8.44 -2.66 2.72
C MET A 88 -8.21 -3.61 3.91
N THR A 89 -7.40 -3.22 4.89
CA THR A 89 -7.15 -4.07 6.07
C THR A 89 -8.39 -4.22 6.95
N VAL A 90 -9.16 -3.14 7.12
CA VAL A 90 -10.46 -3.19 7.81
C VAL A 90 -11.43 -4.12 7.08
N VAL A 91 -11.53 -4.02 5.75
CA VAL A 91 -12.41 -4.89 4.95
C VAL A 91 -12.01 -6.35 5.07
N ILE A 92 -10.71 -6.67 5.07
CA ILE A 92 -10.21 -8.03 5.29
C ILE A 92 -10.65 -8.54 6.67
N ASP A 93 -10.39 -7.76 7.73
CA ASP A 93 -10.73 -8.16 9.10
C ASP A 93 -12.24 -8.35 9.30
N ASP A 94 -13.06 -7.48 8.73
CA ASP A 94 -14.52 -7.57 8.82
C ASP A 94 -15.06 -8.78 8.06
N ASN A 95 -14.50 -9.11 6.90
CA ASN A 95 -14.89 -10.31 6.16
C ASN A 95 -14.45 -11.60 6.85
N ILE A 96 -13.28 -11.62 7.51
CA ILE A 96 -12.83 -12.73 8.35
C ILE A 96 -13.82 -12.95 9.52
N LYS A 97 -14.21 -11.87 10.20
CA LYS A 97 -15.19 -11.93 11.31
C LYS A 97 -16.57 -12.38 10.82
N ARG A 98 -17.03 -11.88 9.67
CA ARG A 98 -18.32 -12.26 9.08
C ARG A 98 -18.36 -13.74 8.69
N ALA A 99 -17.25 -14.29 8.22
CA ALA A 99 -17.13 -15.71 7.91
C ALA A 99 -16.97 -16.60 9.15
N ASP A 100 -16.91 -16.01 10.35
CA ASP A 100 -16.69 -16.70 11.62
C ASP A 100 -15.46 -17.64 11.61
N ILE A 101 -14.39 -17.19 10.94
CA ILE A 101 -13.11 -17.92 10.90
C ILE A 101 -12.04 -17.22 11.71
N THR A 102 -11.14 -18.00 12.28
CA THR A 102 -9.96 -17.45 12.96
C THR A 102 -8.88 -17.03 11.97
N VAL A 103 -8.10 -16.00 12.33
CA VAL A 103 -6.89 -15.61 11.57
C VAL A 103 -5.94 -16.80 11.42
N THR A 104 -5.80 -17.64 12.45
CA THR A 104 -4.97 -18.86 12.41
C THR A 104 -5.44 -19.84 11.34
N PHE A 105 -6.75 -20.07 11.23
CA PHE A 105 -7.31 -20.92 10.18
C PHE A 105 -7.01 -20.35 8.79
N LEU A 106 -7.25 -19.05 8.59
CA LEU A 106 -6.96 -18.39 7.33
C LEU A 106 -5.47 -18.48 6.97
N CYS A 107 -4.58 -18.18 7.92
CA CYS A 107 -3.13 -18.26 7.73
C CYS A 107 -2.68 -19.67 7.30
N LYS A 108 -3.23 -20.71 7.93
CA LYS A 108 -2.97 -22.11 7.54
C LYS A 108 -3.40 -22.39 6.10
N LYS A 109 -4.54 -21.83 5.64
CA LYS A 109 -4.99 -21.97 4.25
C LYS A 109 -4.10 -21.20 3.29
N LEU A 110 -3.68 -19.99 3.66
CA LEU A 110 -2.79 -19.16 2.84
C LEU A 110 -1.37 -19.75 2.74
N GLY A 111 -0.91 -20.48 3.75
CA GLY A 111 0.46 -21.00 3.83
C GLY A 111 1.43 -19.97 4.41
N ILE A 112 0.94 -19.07 5.27
CA ILE A 112 1.73 -18.05 5.97
C ILE A 112 1.58 -18.22 7.48
N ASP A 113 2.52 -17.69 8.26
CA ASP A 113 2.35 -17.57 9.70
C ASP A 113 1.53 -16.32 10.09
N THR A 114 1.03 -16.31 11.32
CA THR A 114 0.21 -15.20 11.86
C THR A 114 0.99 -13.90 12.02
N SER A 115 2.30 -13.95 12.27
CA SER A 115 3.16 -12.77 12.37
C SER A 115 3.23 -12.05 11.02
N ASN A 116 3.36 -12.80 9.93
CA ASN A 116 3.37 -12.29 8.58
C ASN A 116 2.01 -11.67 8.22
N PHE A 117 0.91 -12.31 8.62
CA PHE A 117 -0.43 -11.73 8.47
C PHE A 117 -0.52 -10.36 9.17
N TYR A 118 -0.20 -10.27 10.46
CA TYR A 118 -0.28 -9.00 11.20
C TYR A 118 0.69 -7.95 10.67
N ARG A 119 1.86 -8.36 10.17
CA ARG A 119 2.79 -7.47 9.47
C ARG A 119 2.16 -6.88 8.21
N LYS A 120 1.49 -7.69 7.40
CA LYS A 120 0.77 -7.24 6.20
C LYS A 120 -0.49 -6.43 6.53
N GLN A 121 -1.13 -6.65 7.68
CA GLN A 121 -2.21 -5.78 8.18
C GLN A 121 -1.68 -4.39 8.60
N LYS A 122 -0.47 -4.32 9.16
CA LYS A 122 0.19 -3.03 9.46
C LYS A 122 0.74 -2.34 8.22
N ASP A 123 1.19 -3.14 7.25
CA ASP A 123 1.74 -2.67 5.98
C ASP A 123 1.02 -3.33 4.79
N PRO A 124 -0.10 -2.73 4.34
CA PRO A 124 -0.93 -3.26 3.26
C PRO A 124 -0.18 -3.48 1.94
N ARG A 125 0.97 -2.80 1.74
CA ARG A 125 1.81 -2.93 0.54
C ARG A 125 2.34 -4.34 0.36
N LEU A 126 2.46 -5.08 1.46
CA LEU A 126 3.05 -6.41 1.49
C LEU A 126 2.08 -7.50 1.04
N TRP A 127 0.79 -7.19 0.86
CA TRP A 127 -0.18 -8.13 0.30
C TRP A 127 0.08 -8.36 -1.20
N GLY A 128 0.29 -9.63 -1.58
CA GLY A 128 0.37 -10.04 -2.97
C GLY A 128 -1.01 -10.39 -3.53
N GLN A 129 -1.19 -10.20 -4.84
CA GLN A 129 -2.46 -10.49 -5.53
C GLN A 129 -2.93 -11.93 -5.28
N ALA A 130 -2.06 -12.92 -5.49
CA ALA A 130 -2.40 -14.33 -5.29
C ALA A 130 -2.81 -14.66 -3.83
N GLU A 131 -2.21 -13.97 -2.85
CA GLU A 131 -2.59 -14.14 -1.43
C GLU A 131 -3.99 -13.58 -1.17
N VAL A 132 -4.30 -12.41 -1.73
CA VAL A 132 -5.60 -11.75 -1.58
C VAL A 132 -6.70 -12.52 -2.31
N GLU A 133 -6.43 -13.03 -3.51
CA GLU A 133 -7.36 -13.88 -4.26
C GLU A 133 -7.66 -15.18 -3.50
N LYS A 134 -6.63 -15.84 -2.98
CA LYS A 134 -6.79 -17.05 -2.19
C LYS A 134 -7.53 -16.79 -0.88
N MET A 135 -7.25 -15.67 -0.21
CA MET A 135 -7.98 -15.23 0.99
C MET A 135 -9.46 -15.05 0.69
N THR A 136 -9.74 -14.31 -0.39
CA THR A 136 -11.10 -14.05 -0.87
C THR A 136 -11.84 -15.37 -1.12
N GLN A 137 -11.21 -16.29 -1.86
CA GLN A 137 -11.80 -17.59 -2.14
C GLN A 137 -12.14 -18.36 -0.87
N VAL A 138 -11.22 -18.40 0.12
CA VAL A 138 -11.46 -19.09 1.40
C VAL A 138 -12.63 -18.47 2.15
N VAL A 139 -12.64 -17.14 2.30
CA VAL A 139 -13.66 -16.42 3.04
C VAL A 139 -15.04 -16.57 2.39
N GLU A 140 -15.12 -16.39 1.07
CA GLU A 140 -16.39 -16.49 0.35
C GLU A 140 -16.92 -17.91 0.30
N THR A 141 -16.04 -18.91 0.21
CA THR A 141 -16.46 -20.32 0.31
C THR A 141 -17.16 -20.56 1.64
N ILE A 142 -16.59 -20.08 2.75
CA ILE A 142 -17.20 -20.26 4.07
C ILE A 142 -18.51 -19.49 4.21
N LEU A 143 -18.59 -18.25 3.70
CA LEU A 143 -19.82 -17.46 3.73
C LEU A 143 -20.96 -18.04 2.87
N SER A 144 -20.63 -18.93 1.93
CA SER A 144 -21.60 -19.58 1.04
C SER A 144 -22.12 -20.93 1.55
N LEU A 145 -21.57 -21.43 2.67
CA LEU A 145 -22.03 -22.64 3.35
C LEU A 145 -23.22 -22.33 4.27
#